data_AF-A0A170WMI8-F1
#
_entry.id   AF-A0A170WMI8-F1
#
_cell.length_a   1.000
_cell.length_b   1.000
_cell.length_c   1.000
_cell.angle_alpha   90.00
_cell.angle_beta   90.00
_cell.angle_gamma   90.00
#
_symmetry.space_group_name_H-M   'P 1'
#
loop_
_entity.id
_entity.type
_entity.pdbx_description
1 polymer ?
#
loop_
_entity_poly.entity_id
_entity_poly.type
_entity_poly.pdbx_seq_one_letter_code
_entity_poly.pdbx_strand_id
1 'polypeptide(L)'
;MGLRFVDLGDPRTNDWPLLGSPIPGLLILASYLFFVLYAGPRYMANRKPYNLNNILVVYNAIQVYVSVWIVWEALEAAWLKKY
;
A
#
# COMPACT_ATOMS: atom_id res chain seq x y z
N MET A 1 -19.88 -17.52 -14.03
CA MET A 1 -19.01 -18.18 -13.03
C MET A 1 -18.19 -17.08 -12.37
N GLY A 2 -18.76 -16.45 -11.35
CA GLY A 2 -18.10 -15.36 -10.63
C GLY A 2 -16.86 -15.90 -9.92
N LEU A 3 -15.78 -15.12 -9.94
CA LEU A 3 -14.62 -15.41 -9.08
C LEU A 3 -15.12 -15.29 -7.65
N ARG A 4 -15.08 -16.39 -6.87
CA ARG A 4 -15.55 -16.44 -5.46
C ARG A 4 -15.04 -15.29 -4.60
N PHE A 5 -13.91 -14.67 -4.95
CA PHE A 5 -13.37 -13.48 -4.30
C PHE A 5 -14.28 -12.25 -4.39
N VAL A 6 -14.91 -12.01 -5.53
CA VAL A 6 -15.82 -10.86 -5.74
C VAL A 6 -17.18 -11.16 -5.13
N ASP A 7 -17.64 -12.41 -5.23
CA ASP A 7 -18.94 -12.84 -4.71
C ASP A 7 -18.97 -12.91 -3.17
N LEU A 8 -17.82 -13.09 -2.52
CA LEU A 8 -17.66 -13.07 -1.06
C LEU A 8 -17.20 -11.71 -0.51
N GLY A 9 -16.83 -10.76 -1.39
CA GLY A 9 -16.38 -9.42 -1.02
C GLY A 9 -17.54 -8.48 -0.68
N ASP A 10 -17.26 -7.40 0.06
CA ASP A 10 -18.26 -6.34 0.27
C ASP A 10 -18.56 -5.67 -1.10
N PRO A 11 -19.80 -5.73 -1.61
CA PRO A 11 -20.14 -5.17 -2.91
C PRO A 11 -19.86 -3.67 -3.03
N ARG A 12 -19.77 -2.94 -1.91
CA ARG A 12 -19.44 -1.50 -1.88
C ARG A 12 -18.00 -1.19 -2.28
N THR A 13 -17.10 -2.17 -2.20
CA THR A 13 -15.66 -2.00 -2.43
C THR A 13 -15.15 -2.77 -3.64
N ASN A 14 -16.03 -3.54 -4.31
CA ASN A 14 -15.65 -4.38 -5.46
C ASN A 14 -15.11 -3.59 -6.66
N ASP A 15 -15.56 -2.35 -6.85
CA ASP A 15 -15.10 -1.47 -7.94
C ASP A 15 -13.80 -0.72 -7.61
N TRP A 16 -13.27 -0.90 -6.39
CA TRP A 16 -12.04 -0.23 -5.99
C TRP A 16 -10.82 -0.83 -6.70
N PRO A 17 -9.83 0.01 -7.04
CA PRO A 17 -8.60 -0.49 -7.65
C PRO A 17 -7.95 -1.53 -6.73
N LEU A 18 -7.42 -2.60 -7.32
CA LEU A 18 -6.77 -3.74 -6.66
C LEU A 18 -7.70 -4.73 -5.92
N LEU A 19 -9.01 -4.47 -5.82
CA LEU A 19 -9.94 -5.34 -5.08
C LEU A 19 -10.79 -6.27 -5.96
N GLY A 20 -10.91 -6.00 -7.26
CA GLY A 20 -11.68 -6.85 -8.19
C GLY A 20 -11.09 -8.26 -8.44
N SER A 21 -9.84 -8.50 -8.04
CA SER A 21 -9.19 -9.81 -8.13
C SER A 21 -7.99 -9.87 -7.17
N PRO A 22 -7.60 -11.05 -6.65
CA PRO A 22 -6.36 -11.19 -5.87
C PRO A 22 -5.09 -11.05 -6.73
N ILE A 23 -5.20 -11.16 -8.06
CA ILE A 23 -4.06 -11.21 -8.98
C ILE A 23 -3.23 -9.91 -8.94
N PRO A 24 -3.80 -8.70 -9.04
CA PRO A 24 -3.03 -7.45 -8.99
C PRO A 24 -2.21 -7.31 -7.70
N GLY A 25 -2.78 -7.64 -6.54
CA GLY A 25 -2.08 -7.60 -5.26
C GLY A 25 -0.91 -8.59 -5.21
N LEU A 26 -1.11 -9.82 -5.67
CA LEU A 26 -0.07 -10.84 -5.74
C LEU A 26 1.07 -10.45 -6.69
N LEU A 27 0.74 -9.84 -7.84
CA LEU A 27 1.74 -9.36 -8.80
C LEU A 27 2.58 -8.23 -8.21
N ILE A 28 1.97 -7.26 -7.54
CA ILE A 28 2.70 -6.18 -6.85
C ILE A 28 3.65 -6.78 -5.81
N LEU A 29 3.16 -7.68 -4.95
CA LEU A 29 3.98 -8.32 -3.92
C LEU A 29 5.15 -9.12 -4.52
N ALA A 30 4.88 -9.94 -5.53
CA ALA A 30 5.89 -10.73 -6.22
C ALA A 30 6.96 -9.83 -6.87
N SER A 31 6.53 -8.76 -7.53
CA SER A 31 7.43 -7.79 -8.16
C SER A 31 8.29 -7.04 -7.13
N TYR A 32 7.71 -6.66 -5.99
CA TYR A 32 8.41 -6.01 -4.88
C TYR A 32 9.48 -6.94 -4.30
N LEU A 33 9.14 -8.19 -4.01
CA LEU A 33 10.09 -9.17 -3.49
C LEU A 33 11.20 -9.47 -4.48
N PHE A 34 10.87 -9.65 -5.76
CA PHE A 34 11.88 -9.84 -6.81
C PHE A 34 12.84 -8.64 -6.88
N PHE A 35 12.31 -7.42 -6.79
CA PHE A 35 13.11 -6.21 -6.81
C PHE A 35 14.02 -6.10 -5.58
N VAL A 36 13.49 -6.27 -4.37
CA VAL A 36 14.25 -6.06 -3.12
C VAL A 36 15.26 -7.17 -2.87
N LEU A 37 14.93 -8.43 -3.19
CA LEU A 37 15.78 -9.58 -2.87
C LEU A 37 16.81 -9.90 -3.97
N TYR A 38 16.47 -9.64 -5.24
CA TYR A 38 17.32 -10.07 -6.36
C TYR A 38 17.81 -8.89 -7.21
N ALA A 39 16.89 -8.15 -7.84
CA ALA A 39 17.27 -7.16 -8.84
C ALA A 39 18.02 -5.95 -8.24
N GLY A 40 17.51 -5.42 -7.12
CA GLY A 40 18.04 -4.26 -6.41
C GLY A 40 19.46 -4.49 -5.87
N PRO A 41 19.72 -5.54 -5.07
CA PRO A 41 21.06 -5.83 -4.56
C PRO A 41 22.07 -6.06 -5.68
N ARG A 42 21.67 -6.79 -6.74
CA ARG A 42 22.55 -7.05 -7.90
C ARG A 42 22.89 -5.77 -8.68
N TYR A 43 21.92 -4.87 -8.82
CA TYR A 43 22.12 -3.57 -9.46
C TYR A 43 23.00 -2.63 -8.61
N MET A 44 22.87 -2.70 -7.28
CA MET A 44 23.62 -1.86 -6.33
C MET A 44 25.00 -2.42 -5.98
N ALA A 45 25.32 -3.66 -6.35
CA ALA A 45 26.56 -4.35 -5.98
C ALA A 45 27.85 -3.55 -6.30
N ASN A 46 27.86 -2.80 -7.40
CA ASN A 46 29.01 -2.00 -7.84
C ASN A 46 28.76 -0.48 -7.76
N ARG A 47 27.76 -0.04 -7.00
CA ARG A 47 27.36 1.37 -6.89
C ARG A 47 27.43 1.84 -5.46
N LYS A 48 27.77 3.11 -5.27
CA LYS A 48 27.71 3.75 -3.95
C LYS A 48 26.24 3.89 -3.50
N PRO A 49 25.96 3.79 -2.19
CA PRO A 49 24.61 4.02 -1.66
C PRO A 49 24.10 5.42 -2.05
N TYR A 50 22.81 5.50 -2.39
CA TYR A 50 22.16 6.77 -2.65
C TYR A 50 21.96 7.55 -1.34
N ASN A 51 22.25 8.85 -1.34
CA ASN A 51 21.88 9.72 -0.24
C ASN A 51 20.43 10.18 -0.42
N LEU A 52 19.51 9.51 0.27
CA LEU A 52 18.08 9.76 0.19
C LEU A 52 17.55 10.52 1.42
N ASN A 53 18.41 11.12 2.25
CA ASN A 53 18.02 11.71 3.53
C ASN A 53 16.88 12.73 3.40
N ASN A 54 17.00 13.68 2.47
CA ASN A 54 15.97 14.71 2.28
C ASN A 54 14.65 14.10 1.75
N ILE A 55 14.75 13.10 0.87
CA ILE A 55 13.59 12.38 0.32
C ILE A 55 12.88 11.63 1.44
N LEU A 56 13.62 10.97 2.33
CA LEU A 56 13.08 10.25 3.48
C LEU A 56 12.41 11.19 4.49
N VAL A 57 12.96 12.39 4.72
CA VAL A 57 12.32 13.38 5.58
C VAL A 57 10.96 13.80 5.01
N VAL A 58 10.89 14.15 3.72
CA VAL A 58 9.64 14.54 3.06
C VAL A 58 8.63 13.37 3.06
N TYR A 59 9.09 12.17 2.73
CA TYR A 59 8.27 10.96 2.74
C TYR A 59 7.65 10.70 4.13
N ASN A 60 8.47 10.74 5.19
CA ASN A 60 7.98 10.53 6.56
C ASN A 60 7.02 11.62 7.01
N ALA A 61 7.26 12.88 6.63
CA ALA A 61 6.34 13.98 6.96
C ALA A 61 4.96 13.78 6.31
N ILE A 62 4.93 13.39 5.03
CA ILE A 62 3.69 13.03 4.33
C ILE A 62 3.03 11.82 4.99
N GLN A 63 3.81 10.80 5.35
CA GLN A 63 3.29 9.59 6.01
C GLN A 63 2.61 9.93 7.34
N VAL A 64 3.23 10.77 8.18
CA VAL A 64 2.63 11.22 9.45
C VAL A 64 1.32 11.98 9.19
N TYR A 65 1.32 12.91 8.24
CA TYR A 65 0.11 13.67 7.88
C TYR A 65 -1.05 12.74 7.46
N VAL A 66 -0.78 11.80 6.55
CA VAL A 66 -1.77 10.83 6.09
C VAL A 66 -2.26 9.93 7.23
N SER A 67 -1.36 9.47 8.11
CA SER A 67 -1.72 8.66 9.27
C SER A 67 -2.63 9.41 10.24
N VAL A 68 -2.34 10.69 10.52
CA VAL A 68 -3.21 11.54 11.36
C VAL A 68 -4.59 11.69 10.73
N TRP A 69 -4.66 11.93 9.42
CA TRP A 69 -5.93 12.03 8.71
C TRP A 69 -6.74 10.73 8.74
N ILE A 70 -6.11 9.58 8.49
CA ILE A 70 -6.78 8.26 8.55
C ILE A 70 -7.33 8.00 9.96
N VAL A 71 -6.55 8.30 11.01
CA VAL A 71 -7.01 8.12 12.40
C VAL A 71 -8.21 9.03 12.70
N TRP A 72 -8.18 10.29 12.26
CA TRP A 72 -9.30 11.21 12.42
C TRP A 72 -10.58 10.68 11.77
N GLU A 73 -10.51 10.30 10.48
CA GLU A 73 -11.63 9.72 9.74
C GLU A 73 -12.15 8.44 10.39
N ALA A 74 -11.26 7.56 10.84
CA ALA A 74 -11.62 6.32 11.51
C ALA A 74 -12.34 6.58 12.85
N LEU A 75 -11.87 7.55 13.64
CA LEU A 75 -12.50 7.94 14.90
C LEU A 75 -13.89 8.53 14.67
N GLU A 76 -14.04 9.39 13.66
CA GLU A 76 -15.35 9.92 13.25
C GLU A 76 -16.31 8.83 12.80
N ALA A 77 -15.86 7.96 11.90
CA ALA A 77 -16.70 6.92 11.30
C ALA A 77 -17.13 5.84 12.31
N ALA A 78 -16.28 5.56 13.30
CA ALA A 78 -16.53 4.46 14.24
C ALA A 78 -17.14 4.91 15.58
N TRP A 79 -16.69 6.03 16.18
CA TRP A 79 -17.09 6.41 17.54
C TRP A 79 -17.74 7.79 17.67
N LEU A 80 -17.30 8.82 16.94
CA LEU A 80 -17.75 10.19 17.22
C LEU A 80 -19.10 10.56 16.60
N LYS A 81 -19.54 9.91 15.52
CA LYS A 81 -20.85 10.18 14.89
C LYS A 81 -22.03 9.43 15.53
N LYS A 82 -21.76 8.59 16.54
CA LYS A 82 -22.77 7.72 17.18
C LYS A 82 -23.34 8.29 18.50
N TYR A 83 -22.96 9.51 18.86
CA TYR A 83 -23.50 10.32 19.96
C TYR A 83 -23.64 11.77 19.49
#